data_AF-X1N5X4-F1
#
_entry.id   AF-X1N5X4-F1
#
_cell.length_a   1.000
_cell.length_b   1.000
_cell.length_c   1.000
_cell.angle_alpha   90.00
_cell.angle_beta   90.00
_cell.angle_gamma   90.00
#
_symmetry.space_group_name_H-M   'P 1'
#
loop_
_entity.id
_entity.type
_entity.pdbx_description
1 polymer ?
#
loop_
_entity_poly.entity_id
_entity_poly.type
_entity_poly.pdbx_seq_one_letter_code
_entity_poly.pdbx_strand_id
1 'polypeptide(L)'
;FSQIFSRYRWSYNEKDVKKNKDLINSGLEREFGEELIYNKKLSYKIVGLINDDFDEVGKVHFGIVYLIEIETPEIRVREYSKMEGRLVDKEDLLKYKDKMERWSQILIDNLL
;
A
#
# COMPACT_ATOMS: atom_id res chain seq x y z
N PHE A 1 2.45 -9.40 3.88
CA PHE A 1 2.71 -8.69 2.61
C PHE A 1 1.62 -8.90 1.56
N SER A 2 0.97 -10.08 1.49
CA SER A 2 -0.21 -10.26 0.61
C SER A 2 -1.47 -9.49 1.05
N GLN A 3 -1.47 -8.86 2.23
CA GLN A 3 -2.61 -8.10 2.78
C GLN A 3 -2.40 -6.58 2.86
N ILE A 4 -1.19 -6.06 2.59
CA ILE A 4 -0.93 -4.59 2.64
C ILE A 4 -1.65 -3.87 1.49
N PHE A 5 -1.82 -4.52 0.34
CA PHE A 5 -2.53 -3.94 -0.82
C PHE A 5 -3.98 -4.43 -0.96
N SER A 6 -4.41 -5.30 -0.06
CA SER A 6 -5.50 -6.23 -0.32
C SER A 6 -6.76 -5.92 0.49
N ARG A 7 -6.56 -5.39 1.71
CA ARG A 7 -7.66 -5.31 2.66
C ARG A 7 -8.03 -3.90 3.12
N TYR A 8 -7.24 -2.89 2.75
CA TYR A 8 -7.48 -1.52 3.19
C TYR A 8 -7.87 -0.61 2.02
N ARG A 9 -9.19 -0.62 1.85
CA ARG A 9 -10.04 0.33 1.13
C ARG A 9 -9.57 1.78 1.34
N TRP A 10 -9.07 2.40 0.28
CA TRP A 10 -8.86 3.85 0.24
C TRP A 10 -10.23 4.53 0.19
N SER A 11 -10.57 5.29 1.22
CA SER A 11 -11.78 6.10 1.26
C SER A 11 -11.43 7.48 1.76
N TYR A 12 -11.99 8.49 1.10
CA TYR A 12 -11.95 9.87 1.54
C TYR A 12 -12.37 9.96 3.02
N ASN A 13 -11.51 10.56 3.86
CA ASN A 13 -11.78 10.75 5.28
C ASN A 13 -11.87 12.26 5.57
N GLU A 14 -12.98 12.70 6.19
CA GLU A 14 -13.18 14.11 6.54
C GLU A 14 -12.07 14.67 7.44
N LYS A 15 -11.37 13.81 8.19
CA LYS A 15 -10.22 14.19 9.02
C LYS A 15 -9.03 14.70 8.20
N ASP A 16 -8.95 14.36 6.92
CA ASP A 16 -7.90 14.80 6.00
C ASP A 16 -8.19 16.22 5.46
N VAL A 17 -9.40 16.76 5.69
CA VAL A 17 -9.82 18.12 5.33
C VAL A 17 -9.31 19.14 6.34
N LYS A 18 -7.99 19.34 6.39
CA LYS A 18 -7.40 20.55 7.02
C LYS A 18 -6.71 21.39 5.94
N LYS A 19 -7.04 22.69 5.93
CA LYS A 19 -6.64 23.72 4.96
C LYS A 19 -5.23 23.50 4.39
N ASN A 20 -5.15 23.40 3.05
CA ASN A 20 -3.95 23.53 2.23
C ASN A 20 -2.87 22.44 2.37
N LYS A 21 -3.24 21.24 2.81
CA LYS A 21 -2.38 20.05 2.66
C LYS A 21 -2.74 19.27 1.40
N ASP A 22 -1.72 18.67 0.78
CA ASP A 22 -1.90 17.66 -0.26
C ASP A 22 -2.69 16.48 0.33
N LEU A 23 -3.97 16.41 -0.03
CA LEU A 23 -4.93 15.44 0.51
C LEU A 23 -4.51 14.00 0.23
N ILE A 24 -3.93 13.76 -0.94
CA ILE A 24 -3.57 12.45 -1.43
C ILE A 24 -2.34 11.93 -0.67
N ASN A 25 -1.31 12.77 -0.54
CA ASN A 25 -0.12 12.42 0.23
C ASN A 25 -0.37 12.37 1.74
N SER A 26 -1.27 13.22 2.27
CA SER A 26 -1.67 13.16 3.68
C SER A 26 -2.43 11.86 4.00
N GLY A 27 -3.27 11.39 3.09
CA GLY A 27 -3.94 10.10 3.19
C GLY A 27 -2.94 8.95 3.25
N LEU A 28 -1.97 8.92 2.33
CA LEU A 28 -0.89 7.92 2.34
C LEU A 28 -0.15 7.89 3.69
N GLU A 29 0.31 9.04 4.19
CA GLU A 29 1.06 9.11 5.45
C GLU A 29 0.24 8.60 6.65
N ARG A 30 -1.05 8.92 6.66
CA ARG A 30 -1.98 8.49 7.71
C ARG A 30 -2.18 6.98 7.66
N GLU A 31 -2.58 6.42 6.52
CA GLU A 31 -2.83 4.99 6.33
C GLU A 31 -1.57 4.16 6.65
N PHE A 32 -0.42 4.56 6.08
CA PHE A 32 0.85 3.89 6.33
C PHE A 32 1.22 3.92 7.83
N GLY A 33 0.90 5.02 8.52
CA GLY A 33 1.08 5.16 9.97
C GLY A 33 0.10 4.35 10.83
N GLU A 34 -1.12 4.11 10.34
CA GLU A 34 -2.14 3.29 11.00
C GLU A 34 -1.81 1.79 10.92
N GLU A 35 -1.20 1.34 9.83
CA GLU A 35 -0.88 -0.08 9.64
C GLU A 35 0.51 -0.47 10.15
N LEU A 36 1.48 0.44 10.07
CA LEU A 36 2.89 0.13 10.25
C LEU A 36 3.54 0.95 11.38
N ILE A 37 4.53 0.33 12.01
CA ILE A 37 5.49 0.94 12.93
C ILE A 37 6.81 1.06 12.17
N TYR A 38 7.32 2.27 12.04
CA TYR A 38 8.55 2.62 11.32
C TYR A 38 9.17 3.91 11.88
N ASN A 39 10.39 4.24 11.47
CA ASN A 39 11.19 5.36 12.00
C ASN A 39 10.72 6.78 11.58
N LYS A 40 9.54 6.91 10.94
CA LYS A 40 8.96 8.16 10.40
C LYS A 40 9.80 8.89 9.33
N LYS A 41 10.89 8.31 8.85
CA LYS A 41 11.67 8.82 7.72
C LYS A 41 11.43 7.95 6.50
N LEU A 42 10.61 8.45 5.58
CA LEU A 42 10.35 7.82 4.30
C LEU A 42 10.30 8.87 3.20
N SER A 43 10.65 8.45 1.98
CA SER A 43 10.32 9.17 0.76
C SER A 43 9.29 8.38 -0.02
N TYR A 44 8.39 9.09 -0.72
CA TYR A 44 7.42 8.47 -1.60
C TYR A 44 7.31 9.23 -2.92
N LYS A 45 6.97 8.50 -3.98
CA LYS A 45 6.56 9.07 -5.26
C LYS A 45 5.45 8.24 -5.89
N ILE A 46 4.56 8.89 -6.62
CA ILE A 46 3.56 8.20 -7.43
C ILE A 46 4.28 7.61 -8.65
N VAL A 47 4.08 6.31 -8.89
CA VAL A 47 4.69 5.56 -10.01
C VAL A 47 3.67 4.99 -10.98
N GLY A 48 2.38 5.05 -10.64
CA GLY A 48 1.33 4.54 -11.50
C GLY A 48 -0.07 4.70 -10.92
N LEU A 49 -1.04 4.25 -11.70
CA LEU A 49 -2.46 4.27 -11.38
C LEU A 49 -3.03 2.88 -11.73
N ILE A 50 -3.96 2.39 -10.92
CA ILE A 50 -4.70 1.15 -11.19
C ILE A 50 -6.17 1.48 -11.34
N ASN A 51 -6.74 1.08 -12.48
CA ASN A 51 -8.18 1.03 -12.69
C ASN A 51 -8.51 -0.37 -13.23
N ASP A 52 -9.06 -1.23 -12.38
CA ASP A 52 -9.27 -2.66 -12.67
C ASP A 52 -10.72 -3.03 -12.39
N ASP A 53 -11.55 -3.06 -13.43
CA ASP A 53 -13.01 -3.29 -13.35
C ASP A 53 -13.40 -4.78 -13.29
N PHE A 54 -12.49 -5.65 -12.84
CA PHE A 54 -12.66 -7.10 -12.89
C PHE A 54 -13.76 -7.63 -11.98
N ASP A 55 -13.89 -7.07 -10.77
CA ASP A 55 -14.91 -7.44 -9.81
C ASP A 55 -15.68 -6.21 -9.31
N GLU A 56 -16.71 -6.44 -8.50
CA GLU A 56 -17.59 -5.38 -7.98
C GLU A 56 -16.84 -4.38 -7.08
N VAL A 57 -15.71 -4.78 -6.47
CA VAL A 57 -14.89 -3.89 -5.68
C VAL A 57 -14.05 -3.02 -6.61
N GLY A 58 -13.36 -3.62 -7.58
CA GLY A 58 -12.51 -2.92 -8.54
C GLY A 58 -13.26 -1.83 -9.31
N LYS A 59 -14.50 -2.11 -9.75
CA LYS A 59 -15.37 -1.17 -10.47
C LYS A 59 -15.65 0.15 -9.74
N VAL A 60 -15.47 0.19 -8.42
CA VAL A 60 -15.74 1.37 -7.60
C VAL A 60 -14.49 1.91 -6.90
N HIS A 61 -13.30 1.34 -7.17
CA HIS A 61 -12.05 1.79 -6.57
C HIS A 61 -11.04 2.19 -7.64
N PHE A 62 -10.39 3.31 -7.39
CA PHE A 62 -9.28 3.81 -8.20
C PHE A 62 -8.01 3.81 -7.35
N GLY A 63 -6.98 3.11 -7.81
CA GLY A 63 -5.72 2.93 -7.08
C GLY A 63 -4.66 3.94 -7.52
N ILE A 64 -4.00 4.57 -6.54
CA ILE A 64 -2.77 5.34 -6.77
C ILE A 64 -1.59 4.52 -6.26
N VAL A 65 -0.62 4.27 -7.13
CA VAL A 65 0.52 3.42 -6.81
C VAL A 65 1.69 4.29 -6.35
N TYR A 66 2.13 4.06 -5.13
CA TYR A 66 3.30 4.72 -4.56
C TYR A 66 4.49 3.76 -4.50
N LEU A 67 5.67 4.27 -4.86
CA LEU A 67 6.93 3.69 -4.44
C LEU A 67 7.35 4.38 -3.15
N ILE A 68 7.55 3.61 -2.09
CA ILE A 68 7.98 4.08 -0.78
C ILE A 68 9.40 3.56 -0.52
N GLU A 69 10.30 4.46 -0.16
CA GLU A 69 11.67 4.12 0.24
C GLU A 69 11.84 4.45 1.73
N ILE A 70 12.46 3.52 2.45
CA ILE A 70 12.73 3.63 3.88
C ILE A 70 14.24 3.57 4.11
N GLU A 71 14.77 4.42 5.00
CA GLU A 71 16.21 4.46 5.29
C GLU A 71 16.71 3.20 6.02
N THR A 72 15.82 2.55 6.78
CA THR A 72 16.15 1.38 7.61
C THR A 72 15.12 0.28 7.39
N PRO A 73 15.51 -1.01 7.43
CA PRO A 73 14.57 -2.13 7.31
C PRO A 73 13.69 -2.34 8.54
N GLU A 74 13.76 -1.45 9.54
CA GLU A 74 12.97 -1.49 10.77
C GLU A 74 11.51 -1.08 10.52
N ILE A 75 10.75 -1.98 9.90
CA ILE A 75 9.31 -1.83 9.66
C ILE A 75 8.56 -3.04 10.22
N ARG A 76 7.44 -2.79 10.91
CA ARG A 76 6.61 -3.85 11.48
C ARG A 76 5.13 -3.54 11.35
N VAL A 77 4.29 -4.56 11.21
CA VAL A 77 2.83 -4.41 11.26
C VAL A 77 2.38 -4.06 12.68
N ARG A 78 1.32 -3.25 12.82
CA ARG A 78 0.73 -2.92 14.13
C ARG A 78 -0.15 -4.04 14.69
N GLU A 79 -0.98 -4.67 13.85
CA GLU A 79 -1.92 -5.71 14.28
C GLU A 79 -1.35 -7.13 14.03
N TYR A 80 -0.71 -7.70 15.04
CA TYR A 80 -0.11 -9.05 14.96
C TYR A 80 -1.11 -10.21 15.10
N SER A 81 -2.33 -9.94 15.58
CA SER A 81 -3.33 -11.00 15.83
C SER A 81 -4.00 -11.51 14.56
N LYS A 82 -3.97 -10.72 13.47
CA LYS A 82 -4.63 -11.05 12.21
C LYS A 82 -3.67 -11.13 11.02
N MET A 83 -2.49 -10.53 11.11
CA MET A 83 -1.59 -10.38 9.98
C MET A 83 -0.12 -10.43 10.39
N GLU A 84 0.70 -11.02 9.51
CA GLU A 84 2.15 -10.96 9.57
C GLU A 84 2.71 -10.18 8.35
N GLY A 85 3.76 -9.41 8.59
CA GLY A 85 4.47 -8.66 7.57
C GLY A 85 5.99 -8.80 7.74
N ARG A 86 6.69 -9.05 6.64
CA ARG A 86 8.16 -9.08 6.55
C ARG A 86 8.62 -8.52 5.21
N LEU A 87 9.70 -7.74 5.22
CA LEU A 87 10.38 -7.38 3.97
C LEU A 87 10.99 -8.64 3.34
N VAL A 88 10.89 -8.74 2.03
CA VAL A 88 11.46 -9.83 1.23
C VAL A 88 12.22 -9.23 0.07
N ASP A 89 13.22 -9.95 -0.45
CA ASP A 89 13.86 -9.57 -1.71
C ASP A 89 12.92 -9.81 -2.91
N LYS A 90 13.37 -9.34 -4.08
CA LYS A 90 12.57 -9.38 -5.30
C LYS A 90 12.31 -10.82 -5.74
N GLU A 91 13.30 -11.69 -5.65
CA GLU A 91 13.23 -13.09 -6.04
C GLU A 91 12.22 -13.86 -5.18
N ASP A 92 12.22 -13.61 -3.87
CA ASP A 92 11.27 -14.19 -2.93
C ASP A 92 9.86 -13.64 -3.13
N LEU A 93 9.72 -12.35 -3.45
CA LEU A 93 8.41 -11.73 -3.70
C LEU A 93 7.66 -12.44 -4.83
N LEU A 94 8.36 -12.77 -5.92
CA LEU A 94 7.79 -13.48 -7.07
C LEU A 94 7.21 -14.86 -6.69
N LYS A 95 7.78 -15.53 -5.69
CA LYS A 95 7.27 -16.83 -5.20
C LYS A 95 5.91 -16.72 -4.53
N TYR A 96 5.50 -15.52 -4.11
CA TYR A 96 4.21 -15.27 -3.48
C TYR A 96 3.16 -14.73 -4.44
N LYS A 97 3.53 -14.36 -5.67
CA LYS A 97 2.66 -13.65 -6.64
C LYS A 97 1.26 -14.27 -6.73
N ASP A 98 1.17 -15.56 -7.01
CA ASP A 98 -0.11 -16.26 -7.21
C ASP A 98 -0.98 -16.37 -5.94
N LYS A 99 -0.39 -16.13 -4.77
CA LYS A 99 -1.08 -16.10 -3.47
C LYS A 99 -1.49 -14.70 -3.05
N MET A 100 -1.07 -13.68 -3.80
CA MET A 100 -1.45 -12.30 -3.52
C MET A 100 -2.78 -11.97 -4.16
N GLU A 101 -3.43 -10.93 -3.67
CA GLU A 101 -4.60 -10.39 -4.32
C GLU A 101 -4.26 -9.72 -5.66
N ARG A 102 -5.29 -9.58 -6.48
CA ARG A 102 -5.21 -9.17 -7.88
C ARG A 102 -4.42 -7.89 -8.10
N TRP A 103 -4.67 -6.83 -7.33
CA TRP A 103 -3.92 -5.57 -7.49
C TRP A 103 -2.43 -5.74 -7.19
N SER A 104 -2.06 -6.58 -6.22
CA SER A 104 -0.65 -6.93 -5.98
C SER A 104 -0.04 -7.67 -7.18
N GLN A 105 -0.80 -8.58 -7.80
CA GLN A 105 -0.35 -9.30 -8.99
C GLN A 105 -0.13 -8.35 -10.18
N ILE A 106 -1.05 -7.42 -10.41
CA ILE A 106 -0.94 -6.37 -11.44
C ILE A 106 0.33 -5.55 -11.21
N LEU A 107 0.60 -5.14 -9.97
CA LEU A 107 1.81 -4.39 -9.63
C LEU A 107 3.08 -5.17 -9.94
N ILE A 108 3.13 -6.45 -9.55
CA ILE A 108 4.28 -7.32 -9.84
C ILE A 108 4.50 -7.44 -11.35
N ASP A 109 3.44 -7.61 -12.14
CA ASP A 109 3.57 -7.80 -13.59
C ASP A 109 4.00 -6.55 -14.38
N ASN A 110 3.81 -5.36 -13.82
CA ASN A 110 4.05 -4.10 -14.53
C ASN A 110 5.25 -3.31 -13.99
N LEU A 111 5.70 -3.57 -12.77
CA LEU A 111 6.76 -2.78 -12.10
C LEU A 111 8.01 -3.59 -11.72
N LEU A 112 7.97 -4.92 -11.79
CA LEU A 112 9.08 -5.81 -11.41
C LEU A 112 9.52 -6.68 -12.57
#